data_AF-A0A0R2LWF6-F1
#
_entry.id   AF-A0A0R2LWF6-F1
#
_cell.length_a   1.000
_cell.length_b   1.000
_cell.length_c   1.000
_cell.angle_alpha   90.00
_cell.angle_beta   90.00
_cell.angle_gamma   90.00
#
_symmetry.space_group_name_H-M   'P 1'
#
loop_
_entity.id
_entity.type
_entity.pdbx_description
1 polymer ?
#
loop_
_entity_poly.entity_id
_entity_poly.type
_entity_poly.pdbx_seq_one_letter_code
_entity_poly.pdbx_strand_id
1 'polypeptide(L)' 'MDEITSFEYSAGAGALNSNVYKFKVDGKKILKIDYPDKNGFIAVHEQNGETEYIKASYMKFSTSK' A
#
# COMPACT_ATOMS: atom_id res chain seq x y z
N MET A 1 11.43 -10.64 8.85
CA MET A 1 9.97 -10.49 8.67
C MET A 1 9.82 -9.95 7.27
N ASP A 2 9.04 -10.61 6.42
CA ASP A 2 8.96 -10.23 5.02
C ASP A 2 8.48 -8.78 4.90
N GLU A 3 9.11 -7.99 4.04
CA GLU A 3 8.77 -6.58 3.84
C GLU A 3 7.80 -6.43 2.67
N ILE A 4 6.83 -5.52 2.78
CA ILE A 4 5.94 -5.22 1.65
C ILE A 4 6.72 -4.45 0.60
N THR A 5 6.79 -5.00 -0.62
CA THR A 5 7.48 -4.38 -1.76
C THR A 5 6.53 -3.61 -2.67
N SER A 6 5.26 -3.99 -2.68
CA SER A 6 4.21 -3.27 -3.41
C SER A 6 2.83 -3.51 -2.82
N PHE A 7 1.96 -2.52 -2.98
CA PHE A 7 0.57 -2.52 -2.54
C PHE A 7 -0.33 -2.03 -3.67
N GLU A 8 -1.46 -2.70 -3.87
CA GLU A 8 -2.49 -2.31 -4.82
C GLU A 8 -3.85 -2.32 -4.12
N TYR A 9 -4.66 -1.30 -4.36
CA TYR A 9 -6.03 -1.26 -3.87
C TYR A 9 -7.02 -0.65 -4.85
N SER A 10 -8.30 -0.96 -4.67
CA SER A 10 -9.41 -0.35 -5.39
C SER A 10 -10.45 0.23 -4.43
N ALA A 11 -11.10 1.31 -4.87
CA ALA A 11 -12.21 1.93 -4.13
C ALA A 11 -13.53 1.16 -4.25
N GLY A 12 -13.58 0.06 -5.02
CA GLY A 12 -14.80 -0.69 -5.29
C GLY A 12 -14.57 -2.17 -5.58
N ALA A 13 -15.63 -2.95 -5.36
CA ALA A 13 -15.69 -4.41 -5.52
C ALA A 13 -15.69 -4.80 -6.99
N GLY A 14 -14.54 -4.76 -7.65
CA GLY A 14 -14.48 -5.13 -9.06
C GLY A 14 -13.07 -5.02 -9.60
N ALA A 15 -12.54 -6.16 -10.05
CA ALA A 15 -11.29 -6.28 -10.80
C ALA A 15 -11.29 -5.52 -12.14
N LEU A 16 -12.35 -4.77 -12.44
CA LEU A 16 -12.60 -4.03 -13.69
C LEU A 16 -12.68 -2.50 -13.49
N ASN A 17 -12.49 -1.99 -12.27
CA ASN A 17 -12.53 -0.55 -12.04
C ASN A 17 -11.23 0.13 -12.49
N SER A 18 -11.34 1.17 -13.31
CA SER A 18 -10.25 2.04 -13.76
C SER A 18 -9.50 2.78 -12.62
N ASN A 19 -9.96 2.65 -11.38
CA ASN A 19 -9.42 3.31 -10.19
C ASN A 19 -8.66 2.31 -9.30
N VAL A 20 -7.71 1.57 -9.90
CA VAL A 20 -6.72 0.79 -9.16
C VAL A 20 -5.54 1.70 -8.88
N TYR A 21 -5.20 1.86 -7.61
CA TYR A 21 -4.05 2.63 -7.16
C TYR A 21 -2.93 1.68 -6.78
N LYS A 22 -1.71 2.00 -7.18
CA LYS A 22 -0.53 1.16 -6.96
C LYS A 22 0.58 1.95 -6.29
N PHE A 23 1.11 1.36 -5.23
CA PHE A 23 2.25 1.83 -4.46
C PHE A 23 3.36 0.79 -4.56
N LYS A 24 4.60 1.24 -4.75
CA LYS A 24 5.77 0.37 -4.81
C LYS A 24 6.89 1.02 -4.01
N VAL A 25 7.54 0.25 -3.15
CA VAL A 25 8.75 0.71 -2.47
C VAL A 25 9.85 0.84 -3.51
N ASP A 26 10.32 2.07 -3.73
CA ASP A 26 11.36 2.40 -4.70
C ASP A 26 12.57 3.09 -4.06
N GLY A 27 12.51 3.38 -2.76
CA GLY A 27 13.55 4.07 -2.00
C GLY A 27 13.77 5.53 -2.40
N LYS A 28 12.96 6.06 -3.32
CA LYS A 28 13.04 7.43 -3.82
C LYS A 28 11.84 8.24 -3.37
N LYS A 29 10.64 7.80 -3.74
CA LYS A 29 9.39 8.42 -3.30
C LYS A 29 8.86 7.68 -2.07
N ILE A 30 8.73 6.37 -2.18
CA ILE A 30 8.19 5.52 -1.12
C ILE A 30 9.35 4.75 -0.47
N LEU A 31 9.57 5.03 0.80
CA LEU A 31 10.62 4.41 1.60
C LEU A 31 10.17 3.06 2.16
N LYS A 32 8.92 2.97 2.61
CA LYS A 32 8.41 1.79 3.30
C LYS A 32 6.89 1.73 3.21
N ILE A 33 6.36 0.50 3.19
CA ILE A 33 4.93 0.21 3.35
C ILE A 33 4.79 -0.75 4.53
N ASP A 34 3.96 -0.40 5.51
CA ASP A 34 3.67 -1.26 6.66
C ASP A 34 2.52 -2.23 6.37
N TYR A 35 2.49 -3.32 7.12
CA TYR A 35 1.34 -4.23 7.10
C TYR A 35 0.06 -3.54 7.58
N PRO A 36 -1.11 -3.98 7.11
CA PRO A 36 -2.39 -3.47 7.60
C PRO A 36 -2.49 -3.62 9.12
N ASP A 37 -2.93 -2.56 9.79
CA ASP A 37 -3.25 -2.61 11.21
C ASP A 37 -4.55 -3.43 11.45
N LYS A 38 -4.91 -3.61 12.72
CA LYS A 38 -6.14 -4.33 13.12
C LYS A 38 -7.44 -3.68 12.60
N ASN A 39 -7.38 -2.43 12.15
CA ASN A 39 -8.51 -1.67 11.61
C ASN A 39 -8.50 -1.63 10.07
N GLY A 40 -7.52 -2.28 9.43
CA GLY A 40 -7.35 -2.35 7.98
C GLY A 40 -6.71 -1.11 7.35
N PHE A 41 -5.98 -0.29 8.11
CA PHE A 41 -5.19 0.82 7.59
C PHE A 41 -3.78 0.38 7.25
N ILE A 42 -3.26 0.85 6.12
CA ILE A 42 -1.85 0.72 5.72
C ILE A 42 -1.19 2.08 5.81
N ALA A 43 0.02 2.12 6.36
CA ALA A 43 0.88 3.29 6.34
C ALA A 43 1.89 3.21 5.19
N VAL A 44 1.94 4.27 4.38
CA VAL A 44 2.93 4.47 3.32
C VAL A 44 3.85 5.61 3.73
N HIS A 45 5.14 5.32 3.90
CA HIS A 45 6.14 6.29 4.34
C HIS A 45 6.87 6.89 3.14
N GLU A 46 6.79 8.20 2.99
CA GLU A 46 7.44 8.92 1.89
C GLU A 46 8.75 9.59 2.30
N GLN A 47 9.61 9.89 1.32
CA GLN A 47 10.95 10.41 1.56
C GLN A 47 10.97 11.79 2.22
N ASN A 48 9.92 12.59 2.02
CA ASN A 48 9.76 13.92 2.63
C ASN A 48 9.40 13.88 4.12
N GLY A 49 9.27 12.68 4.71
CA GLY A 49 8.85 12.50 6.10
C GLY A 49 7.34 12.47 6.28
N GLU A 50 6.56 12.50 5.20
CA GLU A 50 5.11 12.33 5.25
C GLU A 50 4.72 10.85 5.34
N THR A 51 3.55 10.60 5.94
CA THR A 51 2.96 9.27 6.00
C THR A 51 1.51 9.34 5.54
N GLU A 52 1.19 8.61 4.47
CA GLU A 52 -0.18 8.46 3.99
C GLU A 52 -0.82 7.21 4.62
N TYR A 53 -2.05 7.37 5.11
CA TYR A 53 -2.83 6.27 5.69
C TYR A 53 -3.98 5.89 4.75
N ILE A 54 -3.92 4.66 4.24
CA ILE A 54 -4.88 4.17 3.24
C ILE A 54 -5.77 3.11 3.88
N LYS A 55 -7.08 3.32 3.82
CA LYS A 55 -8.09 2.30 4.16
C LYS A 55 -8.80 1.87 2.88
N ALA A 56 -8.66 0.60 2.52
CA ALA A 56 -9.27 0.07 1.32
C ALA A 56 -9.97 -1.27 1.59
N SER A 57 -11.19 -1.40 1.08
CA SER A 57 -11.99 -2.62 1.21
C SER A 57 -11.44 -3.78 0.36
N TYR A 58 -10.67 -3.47 -0.69
CA TYR A 58 -10.11 -4.45 -1.63
C TYR A 58 -8.64 -4.15 -1.85
N MET A 59 -7.78 -4.89 -1.17
CA MET A 59 -6.33 -4.72 -1.22
C MET A 59 -5.59 -6.02 -1.50
N LYS A 60 -4.44 -5.89 -2.15
CA LYS A 60 -3.43 -6.93 -2.26
C LYS A 60 -2.04 -6.32 -2.10
N PHE A 61 -1.10 -7.09 -1.56
CA PHE A 61 0.28 -6.66 -1.44
C PHE A 61 1.22 -7.83 -1.76
N SER A 62 2.42 -7.49 -2.18
CA SER A 62 3.51 -8.44 -2.43
C SER A 62 4.61 -8.20 -1.41
N THR A 63 5.26 -9.27 -0.97
CA THR A 63 6.34 -9.21 0.01
C THR A 63 7.63 -9.82 -0.54
N SER A 64 8.76 -9.45 0.05
CA SER A 64 10.05 -10.13 -0.14
C SER A 64 10.56 -10.67 1.18
N LYS A 65 11.19 -11.85 1.14
CA LYS A 65 11.92 -12.44 2.28
C LYS A 65 13.17 -11.65 2.62
#